data_AF-A0A956P512-F1
#
_entry.id   AF-A0A956P512-F1
#
_cell.length_a   1.000
_cell.length_b   1.000
_cell.length_c   1.000
_cell.angle_alpha   90.00
_cell.angle_beta   90.00
_cell.angle_gamma   90.00
#
_symmetry.space_group_name_H-M   'P 1'
#
loop_
_entity.id
_entity.type
_entity.pdbx_description
1 polymer ?
#
loop_
_entity_poly.entity_id
_entity_poly.type
_entity_poly.pdbx_seq_one_letter_code
_entity_poly.pdbx_strand_id
1 'polypeptide(L)'
;LAHVRRVIALDPRAHLLAYHIAGRAAVMLKDWETAEGMFRRLGELSARHANLARDDLALLRRTRLQERDIPSDRMISVRFRVRGSDAVRPKRLSIAGSWTDDGHYDDLRGWKWRPMEREADGTWTASAQMRVFSPFGYGFVLDDDEDPTTGALYDDRLMFHEMETIPEEVTVDVALTPDRVQPPVHRAPWVQRPADGRRSVFVFWLDSGCWPDLKPILMKGQAPAIAQFLDGAAHGSLWAEKALTAKALQALTGFNRLDHYTLLNLTTDLVREMQANAAVGNYFDFVRPTTLDWLDGQETLTIWDVVQRNRRVGLNLIFSDQAAFDPNDALLLTAEGERVALRDRMAPVVVEEGEDWRTILARILGRPVADASQGWMERFILINYRDALRKHRTAVEAIRAFRPEIAVVRYPELDHMSHQFFDGRQERIPGEEGAAAPRPYARVLENFYKFNDELLSEALALTDEDDAVFLISDHGILNNFVHAPVALLMARGSGIEASGFVGRHDNHDFPLTLMRLLGVEVPERPRYRAIDALLEAPEAPPTGP
;
A
#
# COMPACT_ATOMS: atom_id res chain seq x y z
N LEU A 1 -36.48 -6.00 -19.32
CA LEU A 1 -37.77 -6.45 -19.92
C LEU A 1 -38.59 -5.32 -20.57
N ALA A 2 -38.99 -4.27 -19.85
CA ALA A 2 -39.78 -3.16 -20.44
C ALA A 2 -39.06 -2.44 -21.61
N HIS A 3 -37.74 -2.26 -21.51
CA HIS A 3 -36.93 -1.65 -22.55
C HIS A 3 -36.83 -2.51 -23.82
N VAL A 4 -36.63 -3.83 -23.66
CA VAL A 4 -36.62 -4.82 -24.76
C VAL A 4 -37.97 -4.81 -25.51
N ARG A 5 -39.08 -4.68 -24.78
CA ARG A 5 -40.42 -4.55 -25.39
C ARG A 5 -40.57 -3.28 -26.23
N ARG A 6 -39.96 -2.15 -25.82
CA ARG A 6 -39.93 -0.92 -26.63
C ARG A 6 -39.09 -1.08 -27.90
N VAL A 7 -37.93 -1.73 -27.80
CA VAL A 7 -37.05 -1.96 -28.97
C VAL A 7 -37.71 -2.88 -30.01
N ILE A 8 -38.36 -3.97 -29.57
CA ILE A 8 -39.13 -4.86 -30.48
C ILE A 8 -40.31 -4.12 -31.14
N ALA A 9 -40.97 -3.21 -30.41
CA ALA A 9 -42.08 -2.44 -30.95
C ALA A 9 -41.64 -1.42 -32.01
N LEU A 10 -40.39 -0.94 -31.95
CA LEU A 10 -39.83 0.02 -32.90
C LEU A 10 -39.22 -0.65 -34.15
N ASP A 11 -38.67 -1.86 -34.01
CA ASP A 11 -38.24 -2.66 -35.15
C ASP A 11 -38.69 -4.13 -34.99
N PRO A 12 -39.75 -4.54 -35.71
CA PRO A 12 -40.24 -5.89 -35.71
C PRO A 12 -39.28 -6.91 -36.29
N ARG A 13 -38.07 -6.57 -36.75
CA ARG A 13 -36.99 -7.51 -37.16
C ARG A 13 -35.95 -7.73 -36.06
N ALA A 14 -35.94 -6.89 -35.02
CA ALA A 14 -35.07 -7.01 -33.85
C ALA A 14 -35.49 -8.14 -32.90
N HIS A 15 -36.57 -8.87 -33.18
CA HIS A 15 -37.08 -9.95 -32.35
C HIS A 15 -36.08 -11.09 -32.15
N LEU A 16 -35.27 -11.45 -33.15
CA LEU A 16 -34.23 -12.47 -33.00
C LEU A 16 -33.09 -12.02 -32.08
N LEU A 17 -32.64 -10.77 -32.20
CA LEU A 17 -31.65 -10.18 -31.30
C LEU A 17 -32.21 -10.04 -29.88
N ALA A 18 -33.47 -9.63 -29.74
CA ALA A 18 -34.15 -9.53 -28.46
C ALA A 18 -34.42 -10.91 -27.83
N TYR A 19 -34.68 -11.96 -28.61
CA TYR A 19 -34.79 -13.34 -28.13
C TYR A 19 -33.43 -13.89 -27.70
N HIS A 20 -32.35 -13.52 -28.40
CA HIS A 20 -31.00 -13.92 -28.02
C HIS A 20 -30.52 -13.18 -26.76
N ILE A 21 -30.83 -11.89 -26.64
CA ILE A 21 -30.59 -11.08 -25.43
C ILE A 21 -31.47 -11.57 -24.27
N ALA A 22 -32.75 -11.88 -24.51
CA ALA A 22 -33.64 -12.39 -23.46
C ALA A 22 -33.30 -13.83 -23.06
N GLY A 23 -32.87 -14.67 -24.00
CA GLY A 23 -32.39 -16.03 -23.74
C GLY A 23 -31.07 -16.04 -22.99
N ARG A 24 -30.11 -15.19 -23.38
CA ARG A 24 -28.89 -14.96 -22.59
C ARG A 24 -29.19 -14.31 -21.26
N ALA A 25 -30.13 -13.36 -21.17
CA ALA A 25 -30.55 -12.77 -19.91
C ALA A 25 -31.32 -13.76 -19.02
N ALA A 26 -32.02 -14.75 -19.58
CA ALA A 26 -32.73 -15.80 -18.82
C ALA A 26 -31.76 -16.89 -18.34
N VAL A 27 -30.78 -17.27 -19.16
CA VAL A 27 -29.66 -18.15 -18.74
C VAL A 27 -28.82 -17.41 -17.72
N MET A 28 -28.45 -16.15 -17.98
CA MET A 28 -27.80 -15.29 -16.99
C MET A 28 -28.70 -15.06 -15.79
N LEU A 29 -30.02 -14.98 -15.85
CA LEU A 29 -30.91 -14.84 -14.68
C LEU A 29 -31.01 -16.13 -13.89
N LYS A 30 -30.93 -17.29 -14.53
CA LYS A 30 -30.93 -18.60 -13.85
C LYS A 30 -29.56 -18.89 -13.23
N ASP A 31 -28.50 -18.55 -13.95
CA ASP A 31 -27.13 -18.55 -13.46
C ASP A 31 -26.93 -17.43 -12.45
N TRP A 32 -27.68 -16.32 -12.53
CA TRP A 32 -27.70 -15.23 -11.56
C TRP A 32 -28.60 -15.57 -10.39
N GLU A 33 -29.68 -16.34 -10.48
CA GLU A 33 -30.42 -16.82 -9.30
C GLU A 33 -29.57 -17.86 -8.55
N THR A 34 -28.79 -18.65 -9.29
CA THR A 34 -27.81 -19.59 -8.74
C THR A 34 -26.60 -18.85 -8.18
N ALA A 35 -26.08 -17.85 -8.89
CA ALA A 35 -24.96 -17.03 -8.49
C ALA A 35 -25.37 -16.06 -7.39
N GLU A 36 -26.54 -15.46 -7.40
CA GLU A 36 -27.18 -14.68 -6.33
C GLU A 36 -27.48 -15.59 -5.14
N GLY A 37 -27.88 -16.84 -5.36
CA GLY A 37 -27.92 -17.85 -4.32
C GLY A 37 -26.54 -18.11 -3.71
N MET A 38 -25.50 -18.22 -4.55
CA MET A 38 -24.11 -18.37 -4.14
C MET A 38 -23.51 -17.10 -3.55
N PHE A 39 -23.87 -15.90 -4.01
CA PHE A 39 -23.39 -14.57 -3.62
C PHE A 39 -24.11 -14.08 -2.39
N ARG A 40 -25.38 -14.42 -2.23
CA ARG A 40 -26.09 -14.30 -0.97
C ARG A 40 -25.54 -15.29 0.03
N ARG A 41 -25.22 -16.53 -0.35
CA ARG A 41 -24.53 -17.46 0.57
C ARG A 41 -23.10 -17.04 0.86
N LEU A 42 -22.33 -16.55 -0.11
CA LEU A 42 -20.95 -16.06 0.03
C LEU A 42 -20.93 -14.72 0.73
N GLY A 43 -21.92 -13.87 0.50
CA GLY A 43 -22.13 -12.60 1.17
C GLY A 43 -22.65 -12.81 2.58
N GLU A 44 -23.52 -13.79 2.84
CA GLU A 44 -23.90 -14.23 4.18
C GLU A 44 -22.74 -14.94 4.87
N LEU A 45 -21.93 -15.75 4.17
CA LEU A 45 -20.76 -16.43 4.72
C LEU A 45 -19.60 -15.48 4.93
N SER A 46 -19.41 -14.46 4.10
CA SER A 46 -18.35 -13.45 4.20
C SER A 46 -18.78 -12.32 5.11
N ALA A 47 -20.05 -11.91 5.14
CA ALA A 47 -20.57 -11.05 6.19
C ALA A 47 -20.59 -11.82 7.51
N ARG A 48 -20.95 -13.12 7.55
CA ARG A 48 -20.75 -13.94 8.74
C ARG A 48 -19.27 -14.11 9.03
N HIS A 49 -18.34 -14.32 8.11
CA HIS A 49 -16.92 -14.49 8.44
C HIS A 49 -16.25 -13.17 8.79
N ALA A 50 -16.64 -12.04 8.19
CA ALA A 50 -16.12 -10.73 8.48
C ALA A 50 -16.73 -10.19 9.77
N ASN A 51 -18.03 -10.41 10.01
CA ASN A 51 -18.65 -10.13 11.30
C ASN A 51 -18.22 -11.16 12.35
N LEU A 52 -18.04 -12.45 12.06
CA LEU A 52 -17.45 -13.42 13.01
C LEU A 52 -15.96 -13.14 13.22
N ALA A 53 -15.17 -12.72 12.25
CA ALA A 53 -13.75 -12.42 12.49
C ALA A 53 -13.57 -11.07 13.20
N ARG A 54 -14.33 -10.04 12.83
CA ARG A 54 -14.25 -8.70 13.43
C ARG A 54 -15.05 -8.61 14.72
N ASP A 55 -16.28 -9.13 14.73
CA ASP A 55 -17.10 -9.25 15.92
C ASP A 55 -16.68 -10.42 16.78
N ASP A 56 -16.30 -11.63 16.36
CA ASP A 56 -15.83 -12.64 17.36
C ASP A 56 -14.51 -12.23 17.99
N LEU A 57 -13.55 -11.59 17.31
CA LEU A 57 -12.36 -11.12 18.03
C LEU A 57 -12.71 -9.99 19.00
N ALA A 58 -13.53 -9.02 18.58
CA ALA A 58 -13.97 -7.93 19.45
C ALA A 58 -14.96 -8.38 20.54
N LEU A 59 -15.77 -9.40 20.29
CA LEU A 59 -16.82 -9.97 21.14
C LEU A 59 -16.23 -11.02 22.07
N LEU A 60 -15.37 -11.94 21.63
CA LEU A 60 -14.57 -12.79 22.52
C LEU A 60 -13.77 -11.92 23.49
N ARG A 61 -13.15 -10.84 22.99
CA ARG A 61 -12.41 -9.92 23.86
C ARG A 61 -13.34 -9.11 24.77
N ARG A 62 -14.46 -8.55 24.29
CA ARG A 62 -15.46 -7.90 25.17
C ARG A 62 -16.07 -8.87 26.18
N THR A 63 -16.31 -10.12 25.79
CA THR A 63 -16.87 -11.17 26.65
C THR A 63 -15.86 -11.53 27.73
N ARG A 64 -14.58 -11.73 27.40
CA ARG A 64 -13.51 -11.89 28.40
C ARG A 64 -13.36 -10.69 29.33
N LEU A 65 -13.55 -9.46 28.83
CA LEU A 65 -13.53 -8.25 29.66
C LEU A 65 -14.75 -8.15 30.58
N GLN A 66 -15.94 -8.50 30.08
CA GLN A 66 -17.17 -8.56 30.87
C GLN A 66 -17.13 -9.67 31.92
N GLU A 67 -16.58 -10.84 31.58
CA GLU A 67 -16.30 -11.94 32.52
C GLU A 67 -15.35 -11.52 33.65
N ARG A 68 -14.58 -10.43 33.45
CA ARG A 68 -13.60 -9.90 34.41
C ARG A 68 -13.96 -8.53 34.98
N ASP A 69 -15.13 -7.98 34.66
CA ASP A 69 -15.63 -6.69 35.13
C ASP A 69 -14.70 -5.48 34.81
N ILE A 70 -14.01 -5.53 33.66
CA ILE A 70 -13.15 -4.43 33.18
C ILE A 70 -13.93 -3.58 32.17
N PRO A 71 -14.20 -2.28 32.44
CA PRO A 71 -14.89 -1.41 31.50
C PRO A 71 -14.08 -1.22 30.20
N SER A 72 -14.72 -1.37 29.04
CA SER A 72 -14.07 -1.23 27.72
C SER A 72 -13.59 0.20 27.41
N ASP A 73 -14.05 1.18 28.19
CA ASP A 73 -13.68 2.59 28.15
C ASP A 73 -12.71 2.98 29.27
N ARG A 74 -12.25 2.02 30.09
CA ARG A 74 -11.25 2.29 31.14
C ARG A 74 -9.98 2.83 30.50
N MET A 75 -9.60 4.03 30.91
CA MET A 75 -8.30 4.64 30.59
C MET A 75 -7.27 4.21 31.64
N ILE A 76 -6.04 3.98 31.19
CA ILE A 76 -4.84 3.79 32.01
C ILE A 76 -3.80 4.83 31.65
N SER A 77 -3.03 5.27 32.65
CA SER A 77 -1.84 6.08 32.41
C SER A 77 -0.68 5.14 32.11
N VAL A 78 -0.09 5.25 30.94
CA VAL A 78 1.10 4.49 30.57
C VAL A 78 2.29 5.42 30.60
N ARG A 79 3.33 5.08 31.38
CA ARG A 79 4.56 5.86 31.47
C ARG A 79 5.72 5.14 30.79
N PHE A 80 6.05 5.59 29.60
CA PHE A 80 7.18 5.07 28.85
C PHE A 80 8.47 5.55 29.51
N ARG A 81 9.46 4.66 29.65
CA ARG A 81 10.73 4.97 30.28
C ARG A 81 11.90 4.44 29.47
N VAL A 82 12.54 5.33 28.73
CA VAL A 82 13.61 5.01 27.81
C VAL A 82 14.96 5.17 28.52
N ARG A 83 15.72 4.08 28.62
CA ARG A 83 17.10 4.05 29.13
C ARG A 83 18.07 4.06 27.95
N GLY A 84 18.50 5.25 27.55
CA GLY A 84 19.46 5.45 26.47
C GLY A 84 20.85 5.86 26.95
N SER A 85 21.86 5.67 26.09
CA SER A 85 23.12 6.38 26.23
C SER A 85 22.91 7.89 26.02
N ASP A 86 23.79 8.74 26.55
CA ASP A 86 23.72 10.21 26.39
C ASP A 86 23.69 10.68 24.92
N ALA A 87 24.03 9.79 23.98
CA ALA A 87 24.00 10.03 22.55
C ALA A 87 22.58 10.05 21.96
N VAL A 88 21.60 9.43 22.62
CA VAL A 88 20.21 9.39 22.14
C VAL A 88 19.37 10.35 22.99
N ARG A 89 18.79 11.36 22.34
CA ARG A 89 17.98 12.41 22.99
C ARG A 89 16.58 12.39 22.39
N PRO A 90 15.77 11.35 22.66
CA PRO A 90 14.42 11.29 22.10
C PRO A 90 13.66 12.51 22.61
N LYS A 91 13.20 13.37 21.71
CA LYS A 91 12.42 14.56 22.07
C LYS A 91 10.94 14.22 22.14
N ARG A 92 10.50 13.21 21.38
CA ARG A 92 9.10 12.84 21.25
C ARG A 92 8.90 11.32 21.25
N LEU A 93 7.83 10.90 21.90
CA LEU A 93 7.24 9.58 21.78
C LEU A 93 6.00 9.68 20.89
N SER A 94 6.08 9.14 19.70
CA SER A 94 4.96 8.96 18.77
C SER A 94 4.22 7.65 19.08
N ILE A 95 2.93 7.74 19.35
CA ILE A 95 2.03 6.65 19.72
C ILE A 95 1.02 6.47 18.58
N ALA A 96 1.09 5.35 17.89
CA ALA A 96 0.08 4.93 16.93
C ALA A 96 -1.11 4.31 17.65
N GLY A 97 -2.29 4.87 17.41
CA GLY A 97 -3.58 4.33 17.84
C GLY A 97 -4.72 5.26 17.41
N SER A 98 -5.90 4.70 17.13
CA SER A 98 -7.06 5.41 16.59
C SER A 98 -7.82 6.21 17.68
N TRP A 99 -7.25 7.29 18.24
CA TRP A 99 -7.91 8.00 19.37
C TRP A 99 -7.74 9.53 19.41
N THR A 100 -8.71 10.22 20.03
CA THR A 100 -8.67 11.65 20.44
C THR A 100 -8.09 11.85 21.85
N ASP A 101 -7.83 13.09 22.29
CA ASP A 101 -7.15 13.40 23.58
C ASP A 101 -8.01 13.12 24.82
N ASP A 102 -9.32 13.03 24.65
CA ASP A 102 -10.29 12.54 25.62
C ASP A 102 -10.54 11.03 25.50
N GLY A 103 -9.74 10.33 24.67
CA GLY A 103 -9.77 8.88 24.55
C GLY A 103 -10.93 8.34 23.73
N HIS A 104 -11.64 9.13 22.93
CA HIS A 104 -12.62 8.61 21.95
C HIS A 104 -11.93 8.03 20.72
N TYR A 105 -12.60 7.06 20.08
CA TYR A 105 -12.12 6.44 18.85
C TYR A 105 -12.18 7.45 17.70
N ASP A 106 -11.04 7.66 17.03
CA ASP A 106 -10.93 8.56 15.87
C ASP A 106 -10.33 7.82 14.68
N ASP A 107 -11.19 7.45 13.73
CA ASP A 107 -10.80 6.87 12.45
C ASP A 107 -9.86 7.78 11.65
N LEU A 108 -9.76 9.07 12.00
CA LEU A 108 -9.07 10.10 11.24
C LEU A 108 -7.74 10.53 11.87
N ARG A 109 -7.20 9.94 12.93
CA ARG A 109 -5.88 10.34 13.50
C ARG A 109 -5.09 9.08 13.88
N GLY A 110 -3.96 8.74 13.27
CA GLY A 110 -2.82 9.60 12.95
C GLY A 110 -1.98 9.72 14.22
N TRP A 111 -0.80 9.10 14.23
CA TRP A 111 0.20 9.11 15.31
C TRP A 111 0.11 10.32 16.25
N LYS A 112 0.04 10.08 17.57
CA LYS A 112 0.11 11.14 18.58
C LYS A 112 1.51 11.23 19.14
N TRP A 113 2.09 12.41 19.14
CA TRP A 113 3.35 12.61 19.84
C TRP A 113 3.12 13.06 21.29
N ARG A 114 4.03 12.68 22.18
CA ARG A 114 4.16 13.17 23.54
C ARG A 114 5.60 13.64 23.72
N PRO A 115 5.83 14.85 24.24
CA PRO A 115 7.19 15.28 24.55
C PRO A 115 7.78 14.31 25.58
N MET A 116 9.05 13.99 25.40
CA MET A 116 9.80 13.21 26.37
C MET A 116 10.51 14.14 27.36
N GLU A 117 10.42 13.84 28.64
CA GLU A 117 11.06 14.57 29.73
C GLU A 117 12.25 13.76 30.24
N ARG A 118 13.40 14.42 30.41
CA ARG A 118 14.59 13.77 30.97
C ARG A 118 14.53 13.82 32.50
N GLU A 119 14.55 12.66 33.14
CA GLU A 119 14.60 12.52 34.59
C GLU A 119 16.03 12.67 35.14
N ALA A 120 16.13 12.85 36.46
CA ALA A 120 17.40 13.08 37.16
C ALA A 120 18.40 11.92 37.04
N ASP A 121 17.91 10.69 36.83
CA ASP A 121 18.75 9.51 36.59
C ASP A 121 19.12 9.31 35.11
N GLY A 122 18.86 10.31 34.27
CA GLY A 122 19.21 10.32 32.86
C GLY A 122 18.21 9.59 31.96
N THR A 123 17.17 8.96 32.51
CA THR A 123 16.13 8.30 31.71
C THR A 123 15.17 9.31 31.08
N TRP A 124 14.64 8.99 29.90
CA TRP A 124 13.63 9.81 29.25
C TRP A 124 12.26 9.20 29.51
N THR A 125 11.27 10.01 29.91
CA THR A 125 9.92 9.53 30.14
C THR A 125 8.87 10.30 29.37
N ALA A 126 7.79 9.62 29.04
CA ALA A 126 6.58 10.25 28.53
C ALA A 126 5.38 9.52 29.10
N SER A 127 4.31 10.26 29.40
CA SER A 127 3.06 9.69 29.85
C SER A 127 1.97 9.86 28.81
N ALA A 128 1.17 8.81 28.61
CA ALA A 128 0.00 8.86 27.76
C ALA A 128 -1.19 8.18 28.44
N GLN A 129 -2.37 8.78 28.28
CA GLN A 129 -3.62 8.13 28.62
C GLN A 129 -4.00 7.20 27.47
N MET A 130 -4.16 5.92 27.77
CA MET A 130 -4.44 4.87 26.80
C MET A 130 -5.66 4.07 27.26
N ARG A 131 -6.46 3.53 26.35
CA ARG A 131 -7.51 2.60 26.75
C ARG A 131 -6.85 1.28 27.13
N VAL A 132 -7.32 0.66 28.22
CA VAL A 132 -6.97 -0.73 28.54
C VAL A 132 -7.32 -1.65 27.35
N PHE A 133 -8.34 -1.27 26.59
CA PHE A 133 -8.78 -2.00 25.42
C PHE A 133 -8.67 -1.17 24.14
N SER A 134 -7.86 -1.68 23.21
CA SER A 134 -7.80 -1.23 21.83
C SER A 134 -8.11 -2.40 20.88
N PRO A 135 -9.02 -2.24 19.89
CA PRO A 135 -9.18 -3.26 18.86
C PRO A 135 -7.92 -3.40 17.97
N PHE A 136 -7.02 -2.41 18.00
CA PHE A 136 -5.77 -2.39 17.25
C PHE A 136 -4.56 -2.45 18.22
N GLY A 137 -3.43 -3.02 17.81
CA GLY A 137 -2.21 -2.91 18.62
C GLY A 137 -1.81 -1.43 18.81
N TYR A 138 -1.19 -1.11 19.94
CA TYR A 138 -0.50 0.17 20.08
C TYR A 138 0.89 0.05 19.46
N GLY A 139 1.27 1.04 18.65
CA GLY A 139 2.63 1.19 18.14
C GLY A 139 3.31 2.37 18.82
N PHE A 140 4.60 2.27 19.09
CA PHE A 140 5.38 3.33 19.71
C PHE A 140 6.62 3.60 18.87
N VAL A 141 6.95 4.87 18.69
CA VAL A 141 8.10 5.34 17.93
C VAL A 141 8.75 6.46 18.72
N LEU A 142 10.07 6.39 18.88
CA LEU A 142 10.85 7.47 19.47
C LEU A 142 11.42 8.32 18.34
N ASP A 143 11.04 9.59 18.30
CA ASP A 143 11.50 10.55 17.29
C ASP A 143 12.50 11.53 17.90
N ASP A 144 13.56 11.84 17.14
CA ASP A 144 14.44 12.99 17.38
C ASP A 144 14.05 14.11 16.38
N ASP A 145 13.86 15.34 16.86
CA ASP A 145 13.30 16.45 16.08
C ASP A 145 14.21 16.91 14.93
N GLU A 146 15.47 16.49 14.91
CA GLU A 146 16.47 17.00 13.96
C GLU A 146 16.60 16.15 12.70
N ASP A 147 16.19 14.87 12.73
CA ASP A 147 16.25 14.00 11.56
C ASP A 147 15.36 12.74 11.73
N PRO A 148 14.19 12.67 11.04
CA PRO A 148 13.29 11.51 11.11
C PRO A 148 13.88 10.23 10.51
N THR A 149 15.05 10.31 9.86
CA THR A 149 15.82 9.16 9.35
C THR A 149 16.81 8.60 10.39
N THR A 150 17.22 9.42 11.38
CA THR A 150 18.07 8.96 12.51
C THR A 150 17.27 8.63 13.77
N GLY A 151 15.95 8.88 13.76
CA GLY A 151 15.04 8.42 14.80
C GLY A 151 15.26 6.93 15.07
N ALA A 152 15.90 6.62 16.19
CA ALA A 152 16.09 5.27 16.66
C ALA A 152 14.70 4.72 17.04
N LEU A 153 13.97 4.22 16.05
CA LEU A 153 12.72 3.52 16.25
C LEU A 153 13.02 2.26 17.05
N TYR A 154 12.70 2.34 18.32
CA TYR A 154 12.72 1.20 19.20
C TYR A 154 11.54 0.30 18.85
N ASP A 155 11.75 -0.60 17.89
CA ASP A 155 10.77 -1.61 17.51
C ASP A 155 10.87 -2.80 18.46
N ASP A 156 10.61 -2.57 19.74
CA ASP A 156 9.84 -3.58 20.46
C ASP A 156 8.39 -3.24 20.10
N ARG A 157 7.83 -3.96 19.13
CA ARG A 157 6.37 -4.02 19.00
C ARG A 157 5.85 -4.66 20.29
N LEU A 158 5.68 -3.84 21.32
CA LEU A 158 4.74 -4.12 22.38
C LEU A 158 3.35 -3.93 21.77
N MET A 159 3.02 -4.83 20.85
CA MET A 159 1.64 -5.06 20.45
C MET A 159 0.97 -5.65 21.67
N PHE A 160 0.48 -4.77 22.52
CA PHE A 160 -0.37 -5.10 23.64
C PHE A 160 -1.70 -5.61 23.08
N HIS A 161 -1.71 -6.84 22.59
CA HIS A 161 -2.93 -7.46 22.08
C HIS A 161 -3.87 -7.89 23.21
N GLU A 162 -3.34 -8.06 24.44
CA GLU A 162 -4.08 -8.46 25.64
C GLU A 162 -3.44 -7.80 26.89
N MET A 163 -3.91 -6.60 27.26
CA MET A 163 -3.51 -5.91 28.50
C MET A 163 -4.30 -6.45 29.70
N GLU A 164 -4.16 -7.75 29.98
CA GLU A 164 -5.01 -8.44 30.96
C GLU A 164 -4.69 -8.10 32.42
N THR A 165 -3.46 -7.64 32.72
CA THR A 165 -3.00 -7.31 34.08
C THR A 165 -1.99 -6.19 34.02
N ILE A 166 -2.45 -4.97 33.72
CA ILE A 166 -1.57 -3.82 33.69
C ILE A 166 -1.67 -3.03 35.00
N PRO A 167 -0.56 -2.85 35.75
CA PRO A 167 -0.50 -1.90 36.85
C PRO A 167 -0.88 -0.49 36.35
N GLU A 168 -1.33 0.40 37.23
CA GLU A 168 -1.70 1.79 36.88
C GLU A 168 -0.57 2.58 36.19
N GLU A 169 0.64 2.03 36.19
CA GLU A 169 1.83 2.53 35.51
C GLU A 169 2.60 1.33 34.89
N VAL A 170 2.65 1.24 33.56
CA VAL A 170 3.56 0.30 32.86
C VAL A 170 4.86 1.03 32.58
N THR A 171 5.98 0.48 33.06
CA THR A 171 7.32 0.93 32.66
C THR A 171 7.81 0.05 31.51
N VAL A 172 8.03 0.65 30.34
CA VAL A 172 8.66 -0.03 29.20
C VAL A 172 10.14 0.36 29.17
N ASP A 173 11.02 -0.50 29.71
CA ASP A 173 12.47 -0.27 29.72
C ASP A 173 13.07 -0.53 28.33
N VAL A 174 13.26 0.55 27.59
CA VAL A 174 13.91 0.54 26.27
C VAL A 174 15.43 0.68 26.48
N ALA A 175 16.20 -0.39 26.25
CA ALA A 175 17.65 -0.42 26.48
C ALA A 175 18.47 -0.18 25.19
N LEU A 176 18.65 1.09 24.78
CA LEU A 176 19.34 1.43 23.53
C LEU A 176 20.76 0.87 23.47
N THR A 177 20.93 -0.29 22.84
CA THR A 177 22.25 -0.85 22.54
C THR A 177 22.85 -0.08 21.36
N PRO A 178 23.96 0.65 21.55
CA PRO A 178 24.63 1.38 20.46
C PRO A 178 25.09 0.45 19.32
N ASP A 179 25.26 -0.83 19.61
CA ASP A 179 25.96 -1.80 18.74
C ASP A 179 25.14 -2.31 17.54
N ARG A 180 23.89 -1.87 17.35
CA ARG A 180 23.02 -2.39 16.27
C ARG A 180 22.67 -1.41 15.15
N VAL A 181 23.01 -0.13 15.27
CA VAL A 181 22.97 0.77 14.11
C VAL A 181 24.26 0.52 13.36
N GLN A 182 24.28 -0.51 12.51
CA GLN A 182 25.36 -0.61 11.54
C GLN A 182 25.31 0.67 10.70
N PRO A 183 26.43 1.40 10.54
CA PRO A 183 26.47 2.50 9.61
C PRO A 183 25.94 1.99 8.27
N PRO A 184 25.03 2.73 7.60
CA PRO A 184 24.42 2.26 6.36
C PRO A 184 25.53 1.76 5.45
N VAL A 185 25.39 0.53 4.95
CA VAL A 185 26.37 -0.03 4.02
C VAL A 185 26.40 0.89 2.82
N HIS A 186 27.42 1.75 2.74
CA HIS A 186 27.56 2.74 1.70
C HIS A 186 27.71 2.02 0.36
N ARG A 187 26.58 1.82 -0.34
CA ARG A 187 26.60 1.67 -1.79
C ARG A 187 26.96 3.01 -2.40
N ALA A 188 27.49 2.98 -3.63
CA ALA A 188 27.73 4.21 -4.37
C ALA A 188 26.43 5.02 -4.38
N PRO A 189 26.48 6.33 -4.10
CA PRO A 189 25.30 7.15 -4.15
C PRO A 189 24.66 6.99 -5.53
N TRP A 190 23.34 6.73 -5.59
CA TRP A 190 22.49 7.11 -6.70
C TRP A 190 22.90 8.49 -7.18
N VAL A 191 23.56 8.50 -8.34
CA VAL A 191 23.89 9.69 -9.09
C VAL A 191 22.82 9.79 -10.15
N GLN A 192 21.93 10.77 -10.02
CA GLN A 192 20.99 11.10 -11.08
C GLN A 192 21.79 11.44 -12.34
N ARG A 193 21.30 10.99 -13.49
CA ARG A 193 21.89 11.41 -14.77
C ARG A 193 21.64 12.92 -14.93
N PRO A 194 22.49 13.65 -15.67
CA PRO A 194 22.24 15.06 -15.96
C PRO A 194 20.88 15.27 -16.62
N ALA A 195 20.22 16.37 -16.28
CA ALA A 195 19.00 16.86 -16.93
C ALA A 195 19.07 16.77 -18.47
N ASP A 196 17.98 16.35 -19.10
CA ASP A 196 17.88 16.23 -20.56
C ASP A 196 16.84 17.20 -21.17
N GLY A 197 16.22 18.03 -20.33
CA GLY A 197 15.18 18.98 -20.67
C GLY A 197 13.77 18.39 -20.74
N ARG A 198 13.59 17.10 -20.39
CA ARG A 198 12.31 16.41 -20.43
C ARG A 198 11.97 15.80 -19.07
N ARG A 199 11.09 16.49 -18.34
CA ARG A 199 10.49 15.96 -17.12
C ARG A 199 9.65 14.71 -17.39
N SER A 200 9.96 13.63 -16.69
CA SER A 200 9.09 12.45 -16.58
C SER A 200 8.64 12.25 -15.14
N VAL A 201 7.52 11.54 -14.95
CA VAL A 201 6.98 11.19 -13.63
C VAL A 201 6.94 9.67 -13.47
N PHE A 202 7.75 9.14 -12.57
CA PHE A 202 7.84 7.71 -12.27
C PHE A 202 7.17 7.39 -10.93
N VAL A 203 6.27 6.41 -10.92
CA VAL A 203 5.59 5.95 -9.70
C VAL A 203 5.89 4.47 -9.50
N PHE A 204 6.63 4.15 -8.45
CA PHE A 204 6.86 2.80 -7.95
C PHE A 204 5.91 2.55 -6.79
N TRP A 205 4.97 1.64 -6.98
CA TRP A 205 3.91 1.36 -6.02
C TRP A 205 4.15 0.00 -5.39
N LEU A 206 4.54 0.00 -4.11
CA LEU A 206 4.67 -1.21 -3.29
C LEU A 206 3.33 -1.50 -2.62
N ASP A 207 2.58 -2.49 -3.08
CA ASP A 207 1.27 -2.81 -2.50
C ASP A 207 1.41 -3.27 -1.04
N SER A 208 0.55 -2.79 -0.14
CA SER A 208 0.69 -2.97 1.32
C SER A 208 1.96 -2.39 1.97
N GLY A 209 2.74 -1.61 1.22
CA GLY A 209 3.93 -0.93 1.70
C GLY A 209 3.60 0.05 2.83
N CYS A 210 4.18 -0.18 4.03
CA CYS A 210 3.92 0.67 5.18
C CYS A 210 5.18 1.00 5.99
N TRP A 211 5.16 2.18 6.63
CA TRP A 211 6.26 2.65 7.47
C TRP A 211 6.65 1.70 8.61
N PRO A 212 5.71 1.10 9.37
CA PRO A 212 6.06 0.18 10.46
C PRO A 212 6.90 -1.01 10.03
N ASP A 213 6.82 -1.40 8.76
CA ASP A 213 7.57 -2.54 8.22
C ASP A 213 8.88 -2.12 7.57
N LEU A 214 8.88 -0.96 6.90
CA LEU A 214 10.04 -0.45 6.18
C LEU A 214 11.08 0.21 7.11
N LYS A 215 10.63 0.98 8.12
CA LYS A 215 11.54 1.73 9.02
C LYS A 215 12.56 0.83 9.73
N PRO A 216 12.19 -0.33 10.33
CA PRO A 216 13.18 -1.20 10.96
C PRO A 216 14.27 -1.69 9.98
N ILE A 217 13.95 -1.83 8.70
CA ILE A 217 14.88 -2.27 7.64
C ILE A 217 15.83 -1.13 7.29
N LEU A 218 15.30 0.10 7.17
CA LEU A 218 16.10 1.30 6.95
C LEU A 218 17.11 1.53 8.09
N MET A 219 16.66 1.42 9.33
CA MET A 219 17.52 1.59 10.51
C MET A 219 18.63 0.54 10.62
N LYS A 220 18.37 -0.69 10.16
CA LYS A 220 19.39 -1.75 10.07
C LYS A 220 20.37 -1.52 8.92
N GLY A 221 20.20 -0.45 8.12
CA GLY A 221 20.99 -0.19 6.92
C GLY A 221 20.77 -1.22 5.80
N GLN A 222 19.61 -1.90 5.80
CA GLN A 222 19.34 -3.03 4.92
C GLN A 222 18.51 -2.69 3.67
N ALA A 223 18.04 -1.45 3.57
CA ALA A 223 17.38 -0.90 2.38
C ALA A 223 18.10 0.38 1.92
N PRO A 224 19.36 0.27 1.44
CA PRO A 224 20.20 1.42 1.12
C PRO A 224 19.64 2.30 0.00
N ALA A 225 18.97 1.74 -1.00
CA ALA A 225 18.43 2.54 -2.11
C ALA A 225 17.24 3.39 -1.67
N ILE A 226 16.34 2.82 -0.87
CA ILE A 226 15.22 3.55 -0.25
C ILE A 226 15.76 4.55 0.77
N ALA A 227 16.75 4.20 1.58
CA ALA A 227 17.36 5.14 2.53
C ALA A 227 17.97 6.35 1.80
N GLN A 228 18.69 6.10 0.70
CA GLN A 228 19.23 7.16 -0.12
C GLN A 228 18.13 7.96 -0.85
N PHE A 229 17.09 7.30 -1.33
CA PHE A 229 15.95 7.98 -1.94
C PHE A 229 15.31 8.95 -0.95
N LEU A 230 15.08 8.46 0.28
CA LEU A 230 14.52 9.21 1.40
C LEU A 230 15.40 10.42 1.80
N ASP A 231 16.72 10.29 1.69
CA ASP A 231 17.68 11.39 1.86
C ASP A 231 17.51 12.45 0.76
N GLY A 232 16.68 13.46 1.05
CA GLY A 232 16.28 14.51 0.11
C GLY A 232 14.86 14.36 -0.46
N ALA A 233 14.12 13.31 -0.08
CA ALA A 233 12.70 13.17 -0.46
C ALA A 233 11.78 13.94 0.49
N ALA A 234 10.67 14.42 -0.06
CA ALA A 234 9.47 14.69 0.71
C ALA A 234 8.81 13.35 1.06
N HIS A 235 8.40 13.17 2.32
CA HIS A 235 7.86 11.89 2.78
C HIS A 235 6.70 12.06 3.76
N GLY A 236 5.78 11.11 3.77
CA GLY A 236 4.56 11.20 4.56
C GLY A 236 3.77 9.92 4.49
N SER A 237 2.45 10.01 4.65
CA SER A 237 1.57 8.87 4.42
C SER A 237 0.42 9.21 3.51
N LEU A 238 0.04 8.26 2.68
CA LEU A 238 -1.28 8.31 2.08
C LEU A 238 -2.31 7.62 2.99
N TRP A 239 -3.55 8.04 2.88
CA TRP A 239 -4.69 7.54 3.63
C TRP A 239 -5.71 6.94 2.68
N ALA A 240 -5.97 5.65 2.84
CA ALA A 240 -7.05 4.94 2.18
C ALA A 240 -8.27 4.93 3.10
N GLU A 241 -9.34 5.65 2.73
CA GLU A 241 -10.63 5.59 3.45
C GLU A 241 -11.10 4.13 3.59
N LYS A 242 -10.92 3.35 2.53
CA LYS A 242 -11.07 1.90 2.55
C LYS A 242 -9.74 1.30 2.15
N ALA A 243 -9.10 0.60 3.08
CA ALA A 243 -7.87 -0.13 2.85
C ALA A 243 -8.14 -1.42 2.04
N LEU A 244 -8.83 -1.28 0.90
CA LEU A 244 -9.04 -2.35 -0.07
C LEU A 244 -8.33 -1.93 -1.35
N THR A 245 -7.61 -2.86 -1.96
CA THR A 245 -6.75 -2.61 -3.12
C THR A 245 -7.53 -2.01 -4.29
N ALA A 246 -8.69 -2.57 -4.68
CA ALA A 246 -9.46 -2.05 -5.82
C ALA A 246 -10.05 -0.66 -5.54
N LYS A 247 -10.36 -0.35 -4.26
CA LYS A 247 -10.74 1.00 -3.84
C LYS A 247 -9.61 2.00 -3.91
N ALA A 248 -8.46 1.62 -3.39
CA ALA A 248 -7.30 2.48 -3.43
C ALA A 248 -6.81 2.70 -4.87
N LEU A 249 -6.91 1.70 -5.74
CA LEU A 249 -6.70 1.84 -7.19
C LEU A 249 -7.58 2.91 -7.81
N GLN A 250 -8.89 2.89 -7.54
CA GLN A 250 -9.80 3.95 -8.00
C GLN A 250 -9.39 5.31 -7.44
N ALA A 251 -8.95 5.38 -6.18
CA ALA A 251 -8.54 6.63 -5.55
C ALA A 251 -7.24 7.19 -6.14
N LEU A 252 -6.24 6.35 -6.35
CA LEU A 252 -4.90 6.71 -6.84
C LEU A 252 -4.85 6.97 -8.34
N THR A 253 -5.85 6.52 -9.09
CA THR A 253 -5.89 6.69 -10.56
C THR A 253 -7.08 7.49 -11.07
N GLY A 254 -8.14 7.66 -10.28
CA GLY A 254 -9.39 8.29 -10.70
C GLY A 254 -9.61 9.69 -10.14
N PHE A 255 -10.25 10.57 -10.91
CA PHE A 255 -10.59 11.94 -10.49
C PHE A 255 -11.97 12.07 -9.82
N ASN A 256 -12.79 11.01 -9.83
CA ASN A 256 -14.16 11.05 -9.33
C ASN A 256 -14.29 10.35 -7.97
N ARG A 257 -14.94 11.01 -6.99
CA ARG A 257 -15.38 10.35 -5.75
C ARG A 257 -16.76 9.76 -5.93
N LEU A 258 -16.88 8.45 -5.77
CA LEU A 258 -18.18 7.84 -5.46
C LEU A 258 -18.45 7.99 -3.96
N ASP A 259 -18.72 9.23 -3.52
CA ASP A 259 -19.07 9.54 -2.12
C ASP A 259 -20.41 8.93 -1.67
N HIS A 260 -21.20 8.41 -2.61
CA HIS A 260 -22.50 7.88 -2.31
C HIS A 260 -22.40 6.37 -2.07
N TYR A 261 -22.67 5.96 -0.83
CA TYR A 261 -22.90 4.56 -0.46
C TYR A 261 -24.25 4.12 -1.02
N THR A 262 -24.30 3.83 -2.32
CA THR A 262 -25.43 3.11 -2.90
C THR A 262 -25.16 1.61 -2.78
N LEU A 263 -26.22 0.81 -2.67
CA LEU A 263 -26.11 -0.66 -2.72
C LEU A 263 -25.42 -1.11 -4.02
N LEU A 264 -25.62 -0.36 -5.11
CA LEU A 264 -24.99 -0.60 -6.38
C LEU A 264 -23.47 -0.40 -6.30
N ASN A 265 -23.02 0.73 -5.76
CA ASN A 265 -21.60 1.00 -5.58
C ASN A 265 -20.94 -0.07 -4.69
N LEU A 266 -21.56 -0.46 -3.58
CA LEU A 266 -21.04 -1.53 -2.73
C LEU A 266 -20.92 -2.87 -3.47
N THR A 267 -21.87 -3.15 -4.36
CA THR A 267 -21.85 -4.36 -5.21
C THR A 267 -20.74 -4.28 -6.24
N THR A 268 -20.63 -3.16 -6.95
CA THR A 268 -19.57 -2.89 -7.91
C THR A 268 -18.19 -2.98 -7.26
N ASP A 269 -18.05 -2.42 -6.07
CA ASP A 269 -16.83 -2.45 -5.26
C ASP A 269 -16.45 -3.89 -4.94
N LEU A 270 -17.40 -4.67 -4.42
CA LEU A 270 -17.17 -6.08 -4.12
C LEU A 270 -16.77 -6.85 -5.38
N VAL A 271 -17.43 -6.63 -6.51
CA VAL A 271 -17.06 -7.29 -7.78
C VAL A 271 -15.65 -6.88 -8.21
N ARG A 272 -15.28 -5.61 -8.11
CA ARG A 272 -13.91 -5.14 -8.44
C ARG A 272 -12.86 -5.74 -7.50
N GLU A 273 -13.15 -5.85 -6.20
CA GLU A 273 -12.25 -6.53 -5.25
C GLU A 273 -12.13 -8.03 -5.55
N MET A 274 -13.25 -8.68 -5.90
CA MET A 274 -13.22 -10.09 -6.31
C MET A 274 -12.47 -10.29 -7.63
N GLN A 275 -12.55 -9.33 -8.55
CA GLN A 275 -11.76 -9.31 -9.78
C GLN A 275 -10.27 -9.12 -9.50
N ALA A 276 -9.92 -8.17 -8.63
CA ALA A 276 -8.54 -7.91 -8.24
C ALA A 276 -7.91 -9.06 -7.43
N ASN A 277 -8.71 -9.96 -6.88
CA ASN A 277 -8.21 -11.12 -6.16
C ASN A 277 -7.85 -12.25 -7.14
N ALA A 278 -6.55 -12.50 -7.33
CA ALA A 278 -6.05 -13.50 -8.27
C ALA A 278 -6.64 -14.92 -8.11
N ALA A 279 -7.10 -15.30 -6.91
CA ALA A 279 -7.68 -16.62 -6.66
C ALA A 279 -9.10 -16.78 -7.23
N VAL A 280 -9.85 -15.69 -7.36
CA VAL A 280 -11.26 -15.71 -7.78
C VAL A 280 -11.56 -14.81 -8.97
N GLY A 281 -10.62 -13.97 -9.40
CA GLY A 281 -10.82 -12.97 -10.45
C GLY A 281 -11.35 -13.57 -11.74
N ASN A 282 -10.82 -14.73 -12.16
CA ASN A 282 -11.24 -15.45 -13.36
C ASN A 282 -12.74 -15.77 -13.40
N TYR A 283 -13.41 -15.90 -12.23
CA TYR A 283 -14.85 -16.12 -12.17
C TYR A 283 -15.65 -14.87 -12.56
N PHE A 284 -15.05 -13.69 -12.51
CA PHE A 284 -15.66 -12.40 -12.77
C PHE A 284 -15.17 -11.73 -14.05
N ASP A 285 -14.31 -12.38 -14.84
CA ASP A 285 -13.82 -11.88 -16.15
C ASP A 285 -14.95 -11.51 -17.11
N PHE A 286 -16.12 -12.15 -16.96
CA PHE A 286 -17.29 -11.85 -17.78
C PHE A 286 -17.89 -10.46 -17.50
N VAL A 287 -17.59 -9.87 -16.33
CA VAL A 287 -18.02 -8.52 -15.95
C VAL A 287 -16.93 -7.53 -16.36
N ARG A 288 -17.07 -6.90 -17.53
CA ARG A 288 -16.09 -5.91 -17.97
C ARG A 288 -16.06 -4.70 -17.02
N PRO A 289 -14.90 -4.09 -16.75
CA PRO A 289 -14.81 -2.85 -15.97
C PRO A 289 -15.74 -1.75 -16.47
N THR A 290 -15.84 -1.60 -17.80
CA THR A 290 -16.76 -0.63 -18.43
C THR A 290 -18.23 -0.91 -18.16
N THR A 291 -18.60 -2.17 -17.91
CA THR A 291 -19.96 -2.52 -17.47
C THR A 291 -20.21 -2.03 -16.05
N LEU A 292 -19.22 -2.16 -15.17
CA LEU A 292 -19.30 -1.66 -13.80
C LEU A 292 -19.35 -0.13 -13.76
N ASP A 293 -18.52 0.55 -14.55
CA ASP A 293 -18.55 2.01 -14.68
C ASP A 293 -19.90 2.50 -15.21
N TRP A 294 -20.45 1.80 -16.21
CA TRP A 294 -21.78 2.08 -16.74
C TRP A 294 -22.88 1.88 -15.69
N LEU A 295 -22.79 0.82 -14.88
CA LEU A 295 -23.74 0.55 -13.79
C LEU A 295 -23.67 1.64 -12.73
N ASP A 296 -22.47 2.09 -12.37
CA ASP A 296 -22.27 3.19 -11.43
C ASP A 296 -22.78 4.53 -12.00
N GLY A 297 -23.12 4.57 -13.30
CA GLY A 297 -23.66 5.74 -13.99
C GLY A 297 -22.64 6.85 -14.14
N GLN A 298 -21.34 6.54 -13.98
CA GLN A 298 -20.26 7.51 -14.02
C GLN A 298 -19.17 7.04 -14.97
N GLU A 299 -18.86 7.88 -15.95
CA GLU A 299 -17.63 7.73 -16.71
C GLU A 299 -16.47 8.12 -15.79
N THR A 300 -15.72 7.13 -15.32
CA THR A 300 -14.57 7.36 -14.45
C THR A 300 -13.47 8.01 -15.29
N LEU A 301 -13.22 9.30 -15.09
CA LEU A 301 -12.04 9.95 -15.64
C LEU A 301 -10.80 9.47 -14.86
N THR A 302 -9.85 8.84 -15.55
CA THR A 302 -8.60 8.37 -14.94
C THR A 302 -7.40 9.23 -15.34
N ILE A 303 -6.26 9.08 -14.64
CA ILE A 303 -4.97 9.67 -15.03
C ILE A 303 -4.61 9.30 -16.47
N TRP A 304 -4.95 8.09 -16.92
CA TRP A 304 -4.64 7.59 -18.26
C TRP A 304 -5.46 8.28 -19.34
N ASP A 305 -6.73 8.58 -19.06
CA ASP A 305 -7.56 9.35 -19.98
C ASP A 305 -7.06 10.79 -20.10
N VAL A 306 -6.59 11.40 -19.00
CA VAL A 306 -6.00 12.75 -19.01
C VAL A 306 -4.69 12.76 -19.79
N VAL A 307 -3.80 11.79 -19.55
CA VAL A 307 -2.53 11.60 -20.29
C VAL A 307 -2.80 11.47 -21.79
N GLN A 308 -3.75 10.62 -22.17
CA GLN A 308 -4.10 10.40 -23.58
C GLN A 308 -4.71 11.65 -24.22
N ARG A 309 -5.64 12.34 -23.55
CA ARG A 309 -6.26 13.59 -24.06
C ARG A 309 -5.23 14.70 -24.27
N ASN A 310 -4.18 14.73 -23.45
CA ASN A 310 -3.09 15.68 -23.55
C ASN A 310 -1.94 15.21 -24.45
N ARG A 311 -2.13 14.10 -25.20
CA ARG A 311 -1.13 13.56 -26.15
C ARG A 311 0.23 13.28 -25.51
N ARG A 312 0.21 12.81 -24.25
CA ARG A 312 1.41 12.45 -23.51
C ARG A 312 1.71 10.97 -23.65
N VAL A 313 2.99 10.61 -23.57
CA VAL A 313 3.42 9.20 -23.58
C VAL A 313 3.32 8.62 -22.18
N GLY A 314 2.51 7.59 -21.99
CA GLY A 314 2.27 6.96 -20.68
C GLY A 314 2.58 5.46 -20.69
N LEU A 315 3.10 4.95 -19.58
CA LEU A 315 3.34 3.52 -19.35
C LEU A 315 2.52 3.06 -18.12
N ASN A 316 1.54 2.19 -18.35
CA ASN A 316 0.70 1.63 -17.29
C ASN A 316 1.04 0.16 -17.04
N LEU A 317 1.60 -0.12 -15.86
CA LEU A 317 1.94 -1.46 -15.36
C LEU A 317 1.31 -1.71 -13.98
N ILE A 318 0.10 -1.22 -13.77
CA ILE A 318 -0.64 -1.38 -12.49
C ILE A 318 -1.20 -2.80 -12.31
N PHE A 319 -1.60 -3.49 -13.40
CA PHE A 319 -2.31 -4.78 -13.34
C PHE A 319 -1.58 -5.92 -14.07
N SER A 320 -0.31 -5.72 -14.49
CA SER A 320 0.36 -6.54 -15.51
C SER A 320 0.64 -7.99 -15.11
N ASP A 321 0.41 -8.33 -13.85
CA ASP A 321 0.49 -9.66 -13.26
C ASP A 321 -0.84 -10.43 -13.31
N GLN A 322 -1.97 -9.76 -13.53
CA GLN A 322 -3.30 -10.38 -13.46
C GLN A 322 -3.94 -10.64 -14.82
N ALA A 323 -3.29 -10.26 -15.92
CA ALA A 323 -3.63 -10.60 -17.32
C ALA A 323 -5.08 -10.34 -17.81
N ALA A 324 -6.03 -9.90 -16.98
CA ALA A 324 -7.46 -9.99 -17.29
C ALA A 324 -8.30 -8.72 -17.00
N PHE A 325 -7.82 -7.74 -16.23
CA PHE A 325 -8.75 -6.81 -15.58
C PHE A 325 -8.75 -5.35 -16.04
N ASP A 326 -7.77 -4.87 -16.80
CA ASP A 326 -7.86 -3.55 -17.43
C ASP A 326 -7.45 -3.65 -18.91
N PRO A 327 -8.30 -3.21 -19.87
CA PRO A 327 -7.85 -3.06 -21.26
C PRO A 327 -6.65 -2.09 -21.39
N ASN A 328 -6.34 -1.32 -20.34
CA ASN A 328 -5.21 -0.41 -20.24
C ASN A 328 -3.96 -0.97 -19.56
N ASP A 329 -3.96 -2.26 -19.22
CA ASP A 329 -2.83 -2.88 -18.57
C ASP A 329 -1.74 -3.33 -19.54
N ALA A 330 -0.49 -3.28 -19.07
CA ALA A 330 0.70 -3.42 -19.90
C ALA A 330 0.57 -2.61 -21.19
N LEU A 331 0.07 -1.37 -21.08
CA LEU A 331 -0.10 -0.49 -22.21
C LEU A 331 0.95 0.59 -22.25
N LEU A 332 1.39 0.85 -23.47
CA LEU A 332 1.96 2.11 -23.89
C LEU A 332 0.85 2.99 -24.47
N LEU A 333 0.64 4.15 -23.86
CA LEU A 333 -0.15 5.24 -24.42
C LEU A 333 0.78 6.09 -25.28
N THR A 334 0.53 6.16 -26.59
CA THR A 334 1.36 6.99 -27.49
C THR A 334 0.83 8.42 -27.57
N ALA A 335 1.67 9.36 -28.03
CA ALA A 335 1.27 10.75 -28.22
C ALA A 335 0.15 10.91 -29.27
N GLU A 336 0.05 9.96 -30.21
CA GLU A 336 -1.01 9.88 -31.22
C GLU A 336 -2.36 9.41 -30.62
N GLY A 337 -2.36 9.03 -29.34
CA GLY A 337 -3.52 8.50 -28.64
C GLY A 337 -3.73 7.00 -28.89
N GLU A 338 -2.73 6.28 -29.42
CA GLU A 338 -2.82 4.83 -29.56
C GLU A 338 -2.63 4.16 -28.20
N ARG A 339 -3.38 3.07 -28.00
CA ARG A 339 -3.28 2.17 -26.85
C ARG A 339 -2.63 0.89 -27.34
N VAL A 340 -1.36 0.68 -27.01
CA VAL A 340 -0.56 -0.41 -27.58
C VAL A 340 -0.14 -1.38 -26.47
N ALA A 341 -0.50 -2.66 -26.60
CA ALA A 341 -0.05 -3.66 -25.65
C ALA A 341 1.47 -3.84 -25.75
N LEU A 342 2.17 -3.78 -24.62
CA LEU A 342 3.62 -3.88 -24.56
C LEU A 342 4.13 -5.20 -25.14
N ARG A 343 3.38 -6.30 -24.96
CA ARG A 343 3.70 -7.61 -25.54
C ARG A 343 3.78 -7.61 -27.08
N ASP A 344 3.13 -6.64 -27.73
CA ASP A 344 3.16 -6.49 -29.18
C ASP A 344 4.37 -5.65 -29.65
N ARG A 345 5.07 -4.99 -28.72
CA ARG A 345 6.20 -4.09 -28.98
C ARG A 345 7.51 -4.55 -28.35
N MET A 346 7.46 -5.47 -27.40
CA MET A 346 8.60 -5.97 -26.66
C MET A 346 8.57 -7.49 -26.61
N ALA A 347 9.76 -8.09 -26.69
CA ALA A 347 9.88 -9.51 -26.42
C ALA A 347 9.50 -9.78 -24.96
N PRO A 348 8.88 -10.95 -24.66
CA PRO A 348 8.68 -11.35 -23.28
C PRO A 348 10.02 -11.35 -22.55
N VAL A 349 10.08 -10.67 -21.41
CA VAL A 349 11.27 -10.76 -20.55
C VAL A 349 11.34 -12.16 -19.98
N VAL A 350 12.31 -12.93 -20.47
CA VAL A 350 12.61 -14.23 -19.92
C VAL A 350 13.47 -14.01 -18.67
N VAL A 351 12.88 -14.26 -17.51
CA VAL A 351 13.67 -14.49 -16.30
C VAL A 351 14.32 -15.85 -16.50
N GLU A 352 15.60 -15.87 -16.88
CA GLU A 352 16.32 -17.11 -17.18
C GLU A 352 16.11 -18.13 -16.05
N GLU A 353 15.69 -19.34 -16.41
CA GLU A 353 15.59 -20.48 -15.47
C GLU A 353 16.96 -20.86 -14.87
N GLY A 354 18.05 -20.26 -15.38
CA GLY A 354 19.42 -20.43 -14.92
C GLY A 354 19.76 -19.73 -13.60
N GLU A 355 18.96 -18.76 -13.12
CA GLU A 355 19.09 -18.33 -11.73
C GLU A 355 18.67 -19.52 -10.83
N ASP A 356 19.65 -20.09 -10.12
CA ASP A 356 19.40 -21.18 -9.19
C ASP A 356 18.35 -20.73 -8.17
N TRP A 357 17.13 -21.24 -8.32
CA TRP A 357 15.99 -20.92 -7.45
C TRP A 357 16.33 -21.15 -5.98
N ARG A 358 17.29 -22.03 -5.68
CA ARG A 358 17.80 -22.25 -4.32
C ARG A 358 18.54 -21.03 -3.79
N THR A 359 19.30 -20.34 -4.64
CA THR A 359 20.00 -19.10 -4.26
C THR A 359 19.00 -17.99 -3.96
N ILE A 360 17.96 -17.84 -4.80
CA ILE A 360 16.87 -16.88 -4.57
C ILE A 360 16.15 -17.20 -3.26
N LEU A 361 15.67 -18.43 -3.09
CA LEU A 361 14.98 -18.82 -1.87
C LEU A 361 15.89 -18.73 -0.64
N ALA A 362 17.15 -19.12 -0.74
CA ALA A 362 18.06 -19.04 0.40
C ALA A 362 18.27 -17.60 0.85
N ARG A 363 18.34 -16.66 -0.10
CA ARG A 363 18.37 -15.23 0.18
C ARG A 363 17.09 -14.75 0.87
N ILE A 364 15.92 -15.12 0.36
CA ILE A 364 14.62 -14.68 0.92
C ILE A 364 14.34 -15.34 2.28
N LEU A 365 14.64 -16.62 2.45
CA LEU A 365 14.48 -17.34 3.72
C LEU A 365 15.57 -16.97 4.74
N GLY A 366 16.69 -16.43 4.29
CA GLY A 366 17.87 -16.16 5.13
C GLY A 366 18.54 -17.44 5.64
N ARG A 367 18.39 -18.56 4.93
CA ARG A 367 18.98 -19.88 5.26
C ARG A 367 19.13 -20.76 4.01
N PRO A 368 20.07 -21.72 3.98
CA PRO A 368 20.17 -22.68 2.89
C PRO A 368 18.88 -23.49 2.68
N VAL A 369 18.58 -23.82 1.42
CA VAL A 369 17.41 -24.62 1.02
C VAL A 369 17.87 -26.01 0.58
N ALA A 370 17.27 -27.06 1.15
CA ALA A 370 17.60 -28.45 0.82
C ALA A 370 16.89 -28.89 -0.47
N ASP A 371 17.43 -29.90 -1.15
CA ASP A 371 16.93 -30.38 -2.45
C ASP A 371 15.47 -30.86 -2.43
N ALA A 372 14.98 -31.34 -1.29
CA ALA A 372 13.64 -31.90 -1.16
C ALA A 372 12.56 -30.91 -0.69
N SER A 373 12.90 -29.65 -0.38
CA SER A 373 11.99 -28.71 0.29
C SER A 373 11.21 -27.80 -0.67
N GLN A 374 10.48 -28.37 -1.63
CA GLN A 374 9.45 -27.61 -2.34
C GLN A 374 8.09 -27.83 -1.68
N GLY A 375 7.98 -27.37 -0.44
CA GLY A 375 6.67 -27.13 0.15
C GLY A 375 5.91 -26.09 -0.69
N TRP A 376 4.58 -26.06 -0.50
CA TRP A 376 3.74 -25.06 -1.16
C TRP A 376 4.20 -23.62 -0.82
N MET A 377 4.73 -23.40 0.38
CA MET A 377 5.19 -22.09 0.83
C MET A 377 6.43 -21.59 0.08
N GLU A 378 7.43 -22.44 -0.11
CA GLU A 378 8.62 -22.11 -0.89
C GLU A 378 8.26 -21.82 -2.36
N ARG A 379 7.29 -22.55 -2.92
CA ARG A 379 6.76 -22.27 -4.26
C ARG A 379 6.04 -20.92 -4.31
N PHE A 380 5.22 -20.60 -3.31
CA PHE A 380 4.53 -19.32 -3.21
C PHE A 380 5.52 -18.14 -3.17
N ILE A 381 6.59 -18.25 -2.38
CA ILE A 381 7.67 -17.25 -2.31
C ILE A 381 8.34 -17.08 -3.69
N LEU A 382 8.69 -18.20 -4.34
CA LEU A 382 9.34 -18.15 -5.66
C LEU A 382 8.49 -17.52 -6.74
N ILE A 383 7.19 -17.82 -6.78
CA ILE A 383 6.26 -17.29 -7.78
C ILE A 383 6.21 -15.77 -7.67
N ASN A 384 5.88 -15.26 -6.49
CA ASN A 384 5.80 -13.83 -6.22
C ASN A 384 7.14 -13.09 -6.45
N TYR A 385 8.27 -13.69 -6.08
CA TYR A 385 9.57 -13.10 -6.38
C TYR A 385 9.80 -12.97 -7.90
N ARG A 386 9.51 -14.05 -8.66
CA ARG A 386 9.69 -14.08 -10.11
C ARG A 386 8.74 -13.13 -10.83
N ASP A 387 7.51 -13.01 -10.37
CA ASP A 387 6.51 -12.13 -10.97
C ASP A 387 6.87 -10.66 -10.75
N ALA A 388 7.28 -10.29 -9.53
CA ALA A 388 7.82 -8.95 -9.25
C ALA A 388 9.07 -8.64 -10.08
N LEU A 389 10.02 -9.58 -10.20
CA LEU A 389 11.23 -9.40 -11.03
C LEU A 389 10.91 -9.27 -12.51
N ARG A 390 10.01 -10.12 -13.04
CA ARG A 390 9.58 -10.07 -14.44
C ARG A 390 8.95 -8.72 -14.75
N LYS A 391 8.00 -8.29 -13.92
CA LYS A 391 7.33 -7.00 -14.04
C LYS A 391 8.34 -5.85 -13.99
N HIS A 392 9.27 -5.88 -13.04
CA HIS A 392 10.31 -4.87 -12.92
C HIS A 392 11.16 -4.75 -14.18
N ARG A 393 11.68 -5.88 -14.70
CA ARG A 393 12.50 -5.88 -15.91
C ARG A 393 11.71 -5.40 -17.13
N THR A 394 10.44 -5.79 -17.25
CA THR A 394 9.54 -5.26 -18.29
C THR A 394 9.41 -3.73 -18.17
N ALA A 395 9.23 -3.20 -16.95
CA ALA A 395 9.17 -1.76 -16.73
C ALA A 395 10.48 -1.07 -17.13
N VAL A 396 11.64 -1.58 -16.68
CA VAL A 396 12.97 -1.03 -17.00
C VAL A 396 13.20 -0.98 -18.51
N GLU A 397 12.93 -2.08 -19.22
CA GLU A 397 13.08 -2.14 -20.67
C GLU A 397 12.10 -1.19 -21.38
N ALA A 398 10.84 -1.11 -20.93
CA ALA A 398 9.84 -0.23 -21.52
C ALA A 398 10.18 1.25 -21.30
N ILE A 399 10.64 1.62 -20.11
CA ILE A 399 11.10 2.97 -19.80
C ILE A 399 12.28 3.35 -20.70
N ARG A 400 13.26 2.45 -20.88
CA ARG A 400 14.40 2.67 -21.77
C ARG A 400 13.97 2.82 -23.23
N ALA A 401 13.08 1.94 -23.71
CA ALA A 401 12.70 1.88 -25.11
C ALA A 401 11.79 3.03 -25.54
N PHE A 402 10.81 3.40 -24.71
CA PHE A 402 9.75 4.33 -25.08
C PHE A 402 9.90 5.72 -24.45
N ARG A 403 10.74 5.86 -23.41
CA ARG A 403 10.96 7.11 -22.68
C ARG A 403 9.62 7.78 -22.32
N PRO A 404 8.75 7.13 -21.53
CA PRO A 404 7.43 7.68 -21.22
C PRO A 404 7.55 8.97 -20.39
N GLU A 405 6.59 9.89 -20.54
CA GLU A 405 6.50 11.09 -19.68
C GLU A 405 5.87 10.74 -18.33
N ILE A 406 5.09 9.66 -18.26
CA ILE A 406 4.60 9.09 -17.01
C ILE A 406 4.70 7.57 -17.04
N ALA A 407 5.20 6.96 -15.97
CA ALA A 407 5.18 5.52 -15.79
C ALA A 407 4.69 5.16 -14.39
N VAL A 408 3.74 4.24 -14.28
CA VAL A 408 3.25 3.72 -13.00
C VAL A 408 3.44 2.20 -12.99
N VAL A 409 4.19 1.70 -12.01
CA VAL A 409 4.54 0.29 -11.85
C VAL A 409 4.12 -0.18 -10.46
N ARG A 410 3.19 -1.14 -10.39
CA ARG A 410 2.69 -1.70 -9.11
C ARG A 410 3.25 -3.09 -8.84
N TYR A 411 3.70 -3.32 -7.62
CA TYR A 411 4.23 -4.58 -7.10
C TYR A 411 3.26 -5.18 -6.06
N PRO A 412 2.20 -5.89 -6.49
CA PRO A 412 1.22 -6.55 -5.61
C PRO A 412 1.81 -7.67 -4.77
N GLU A 413 2.97 -8.19 -5.17
CA GLU A 413 3.59 -9.35 -4.54
C GLU A 413 4.00 -9.06 -3.09
N LEU A 414 4.22 -7.79 -2.74
CA LEU A 414 4.47 -7.40 -1.36
C LEU A 414 3.23 -7.60 -0.47
N ASP A 415 2.04 -7.29 -0.96
CA ASP A 415 0.79 -7.54 -0.23
C ASP A 415 0.52 -9.04 -0.06
N HIS A 416 0.72 -9.82 -1.13
CA HIS A 416 0.64 -11.29 -1.06
C HIS A 416 1.60 -11.87 -0.01
N MET A 417 2.85 -11.38 0.04
CA MET A 417 3.81 -11.78 1.07
C MET A 417 3.36 -11.33 2.46
N SER A 418 2.74 -10.15 2.55
CA SER A 418 2.26 -9.59 3.81
C SER A 418 1.16 -10.44 4.40
N HIS A 419 0.13 -10.79 3.61
CA HIS A 419 -0.93 -11.72 4.02
C HIS A 419 -0.41 -13.08 4.50
N GLN A 420 0.63 -13.60 3.87
CA GLN A 420 1.12 -14.95 4.16
C GLN A 420 2.10 -15.01 5.34
N PHE A 421 2.87 -13.95 5.57
CA PHE A 421 4.03 -13.98 6.46
C PHE A 421 4.02 -12.92 7.57
N PHE A 422 2.96 -12.11 7.73
CA PHE A 422 2.90 -11.10 8.78
C PHE A 422 3.03 -11.73 10.18
N ASP A 423 2.29 -12.81 10.47
CA ASP A 423 2.38 -13.50 11.78
C ASP A 423 3.77 -14.13 12.02
N GLY A 424 4.53 -14.37 10.96
CA GLY A 424 5.91 -14.85 11.06
C GLY A 424 6.84 -13.85 11.76
N ARG A 425 6.46 -12.56 11.79
CA ARG A 425 7.26 -11.45 12.32
C ARG A 425 7.10 -11.16 13.79
N GLN A 426 6.10 -11.73 14.47
CA GLN A 426 5.94 -11.48 15.91
C GLN A 426 7.21 -11.98 16.62
N GLU A 427 8.11 -11.04 16.94
CA GLU A 427 9.25 -11.28 17.80
C GLU A 427 8.67 -11.82 19.11
N ARG A 428 9.24 -12.92 19.60
CA ARG A 428 8.74 -13.53 20.83
C ARG A 428 8.93 -12.55 21.97
N ILE A 429 7.91 -12.42 22.80
CA ILE A 429 7.98 -11.66 24.05
C ILE A 429 9.15 -12.24 24.87
N PRO A 430 10.17 -11.41 25.20
CA PRO A 430 11.27 -11.86 26.06
C PRO A 430 10.72 -12.42 27.38
N GLY A 431 10.96 -13.71 27.65
CA GLY A 431 10.52 -14.37 28.90
C GLY A 431 9.67 -15.63 28.74
N GLU A 432 9.21 -15.97 27.53
CA GLU A 432 8.59 -17.29 27.29
C GLU A 432 9.64 -18.42 27.33
N GLU A 433 9.83 -19.02 28.52
CA GLU A 433 10.66 -20.23 28.70
C GLU A 433 10.13 -21.39 27.83
N GLY A 434 11.02 -21.98 27.01
CA GLY A 434 10.66 -23.02 26.03
C GLY A 434 10.80 -22.60 24.57
N ALA A 435 11.61 -21.57 24.28
CA ALA A 435 11.84 -20.99 22.96
C ALA A 435 12.14 -22.05 21.86
N ALA A 436 11.09 -22.55 21.20
CA ALA A 436 11.22 -23.39 20.01
C ALA A 436 12.03 -22.65 18.93
N ALA A 437 12.67 -23.35 18.00
CA ALA A 437 13.46 -22.75 16.92
C ALA A 437 12.74 -21.56 16.23
N PRO A 438 13.49 -20.58 15.66
CA PRO A 438 12.90 -19.47 14.89
C PRO A 438 11.88 -20.00 13.88
N ARG A 439 10.73 -19.32 13.74
CA ARG A 439 9.74 -19.70 12.73
C ARG A 439 10.43 -19.70 11.36
N PRO A 440 10.26 -20.75 10.53
CA PRO A 440 11.05 -20.96 9.32
C PRO A 440 10.92 -19.85 8.25
N TYR A 441 9.95 -18.94 8.42
CA TYR A 441 9.62 -17.86 7.48
C TYR A 441 9.64 -16.46 8.11
N ALA A 442 10.18 -16.29 9.33
CA ALA A 442 10.15 -15.01 10.06
C ALA A 442 10.81 -13.85 9.29
N ARG A 443 11.75 -14.16 8.39
CA ARG A 443 12.51 -13.17 7.61
C ARG A 443 11.98 -12.94 6.20
N VAL A 444 10.99 -13.70 5.74
CA VAL A 444 10.53 -13.63 4.34
C VAL A 444 10.10 -12.22 3.98
N LEU A 445 9.24 -11.63 4.79
CA LEU A 445 8.69 -10.31 4.49
C LEU A 445 9.75 -9.20 4.62
N GLU A 446 10.62 -9.27 5.63
CA GLU A 446 11.79 -8.37 5.75
C GLU A 446 12.68 -8.44 4.50
N ASN A 447 13.00 -9.65 4.04
CA ASN A 447 13.84 -9.85 2.86
C ASN A 447 13.12 -9.50 1.55
N PHE A 448 11.79 -9.54 1.51
CA PHE A 448 11.03 -9.09 0.35
C PHE A 448 11.04 -7.57 0.20
N TYR A 449 11.04 -6.81 1.32
CA TYR A 449 11.30 -5.37 1.28
C TYR A 449 12.72 -5.06 0.78
N LYS A 450 13.74 -5.80 1.21
CA LYS A 450 15.12 -5.65 0.69
C LYS A 450 15.21 -5.97 -0.80
N PHE A 451 14.44 -6.95 -1.26
CA PHE A 451 14.35 -7.23 -2.68
C PHE A 451 13.71 -6.05 -3.45
N ASN A 452 12.62 -5.47 -2.94
CA ASN A 452 12.04 -4.27 -3.56
C ASN A 452 12.98 -3.04 -3.52
N ASP A 453 13.85 -2.93 -2.51
CA ASP A 453 14.94 -1.94 -2.46
C ASP A 453 15.94 -2.13 -3.62
N GLU A 454 16.32 -3.38 -3.92
CA GLU A 454 17.18 -3.69 -5.07
C GLU A 454 16.52 -3.30 -6.40
N LEU A 455 15.22 -3.60 -6.57
CA LEU A 455 14.46 -3.21 -7.74
C LEU A 455 14.38 -1.68 -7.87
N LEU A 456 14.08 -0.98 -6.77
CA LEU A 456 14.05 0.48 -6.78
C LEU A 456 15.42 1.06 -7.18
N SER A 457 16.52 0.50 -6.67
CA SER A 457 17.87 0.92 -7.04
C SER A 457 18.12 0.87 -8.56
N GLU A 458 17.67 -0.19 -9.23
CA GLU A 458 17.81 -0.34 -10.68
C GLU A 458 16.94 0.67 -11.43
N ALA A 459 15.71 0.89 -10.98
CA ALA A 459 14.83 1.86 -11.59
C ALA A 459 15.29 3.32 -11.41
N LEU A 460 15.80 3.68 -10.24
CA LEU A 460 16.36 5.01 -9.97
C LEU A 460 17.56 5.31 -10.89
N ALA A 461 18.31 4.30 -11.32
CA ALA A 461 19.39 4.49 -12.29
C ALA A 461 18.90 4.90 -13.70
N LEU A 462 17.60 4.81 -13.97
CA LEU A 462 16.98 5.24 -15.23
C LEU A 462 16.56 6.70 -15.24
N THR A 463 16.59 7.39 -14.11
CA THR A 463 16.09 8.76 -13.99
C THR A 463 17.21 9.78 -14.13
N ASP A 464 16.86 11.01 -14.44
CA ASP A 464 17.74 12.17 -14.45
C ASP A 464 17.27 13.25 -13.47
N GLU A 465 17.92 14.42 -13.51
CA GLU A 465 17.63 15.58 -12.65
C GLU A 465 16.28 16.23 -12.95
N ASP A 466 15.70 16.03 -14.14
CA ASP A 466 14.41 16.61 -14.53
C ASP A 466 13.22 15.74 -14.10
N ASP A 467 13.47 14.50 -13.69
CA ASP A 467 12.44 13.54 -13.35
C ASP A 467 11.89 13.74 -11.93
N ALA A 468 10.60 13.44 -11.77
CA ALA A 468 9.94 13.28 -10.47
C ALA A 468 9.69 11.78 -10.22
N VAL A 469 10.09 11.30 -9.04
CA VAL A 469 9.95 9.90 -8.65
C VAL A 469 9.11 9.80 -7.40
N PHE A 470 8.21 8.83 -7.38
CA PHE A 470 7.36 8.49 -6.25
C PHE A 470 7.58 7.03 -5.84
N LEU A 471 7.69 6.80 -4.53
CA LEU A 471 7.57 5.49 -3.91
C LEU A 471 6.34 5.52 -3.00
N ILE A 472 5.27 4.85 -3.41
CA ILE A 472 3.98 4.90 -2.72
C ILE A 472 3.47 3.51 -2.36
N SER A 473 2.42 3.51 -1.56
CA SER A 473 1.53 2.38 -1.42
C SER A 473 0.07 2.84 -1.38
N ASP A 474 -0.84 1.94 -1.70
CA ASP A 474 -2.28 2.13 -1.56
C ASP A 474 -2.77 2.01 -0.13
N HIS A 475 -2.24 1.05 0.61
CA HIS A 475 -2.59 0.78 1.99
C HIS A 475 -1.38 0.19 2.72
N GLY A 476 -1.48 0.04 4.04
CA GLY A 476 -0.54 -0.76 4.80
C GLY A 476 -1.16 -2.10 5.21
N ILE A 477 -0.52 -2.77 6.16
CA ILE A 477 -1.02 -4.00 6.76
C ILE A 477 -0.94 -3.96 8.29
N LEU A 478 -1.98 -4.47 8.96
CA LEU A 478 -2.05 -4.60 10.41
C LEU A 478 -1.85 -6.05 10.87
N ASN A 479 -2.30 -7.02 10.05
CA ASN A 479 -2.06 -8.44 10.23
C ASN A 479 -2.34 -9.20 8.92
N ASN A 480 -2.16 -10.53 8.92
CA ASN A 480 -2.38 -11.43 7.78
C ASN A 480 -3.74 -11.27 7.05
N PHE A 481 -4.75 -10.61 7.62
CA PHE A 481 -6.09 -10.47 7.06
C PHE A 481 -6.63 -9.04 7.06
N VAL A 482 -5.91 -8.10 7.66
CA VAL A 482 -6.41 -6.74 7.91
C VAL A 482 -5.40 -5.74 7.40
N HIS A 483 -5.82 -4.94 6.42
CA HIS A 483 -5.04 -3.83 5.91
C HIS A 483 -5.08 -2.63 6.86
N ALA A 484 -4.01 -1.85 6.84
CA ALA A 484 -3.96 -0.56 7.50
C ALA A 484 -4.39 0.53 6.50
N PRO A 485 -5.22 1.51 6.88
CA PRO A 485 -5.55 2.64 6.01
C PRO A 485 -4.37 3.59 5.77
N VAL A 486 -3.29 3.49 6.55
CA VAL A 486 -2.10 4.32 6.41
C VAL A 486 -1.09 3.61 5.51
N ALA A 487 -0.74 4.27 4.41
CA ALA A 487 0.18 3.76 3.39
C ALA A 487 1.47 4.59 3.31
N LEU A 488 2.48 4.04 2.64
CA LEU A 488 3.75 4.70 2.35
C LEU A 488 3.59 5.86 1.35
N LEU A 489 4.29 6.99 1.58
CA LEU A 489 4.47 8.07 0.61
C LEU A 489 5.90 8.60 0.70
N MET A 490 6.62 8.55 -0.41
CA MET A 490 7.86 9.27 -0.62
C MET A 490 7.87 9.85 -2.03
N ALA A 491 8.41 11.05 -2.20
CA ALA A 491 8.51 11.73 -3.48
C ALA A 491 9.81 12.56 -3.53
N ARG A 492 10.51 12.52 -4.66
CA ARG A 492 11.74 13.30 -4.89
C ARG A 492 11.90 13.64 -6.36
N GLY A 493 12.47 14.80 -6.65
CA GLY A 493 12.86 15.20 -8.01
C GLY A 493 12.29 16.56 -8.42
N SER A 494 12.34 16.86 -9.72
CA SER A 494 11.94 18.17 -10.27
C SER A 494 10.47 18.48 -10.01
N GLY A 495 10.17 19.68 -9.49
CA GLY A 495 8.81 20.10 -9.17
C GLY A 495 8.29 19.59 -7.82
N ILE A 496 9.10 18.86 -7.05
CA ILE A 496 8.76 18.40 -5.70
C ILE A 496 9.49 19.26 -4.67
N GLU A 497 8.75 19.90 -3.76
CA GLU A 497 9.33 20.74 -2.71
C GLU A 497 10.33 19.92 -1.88
N ALA A 498 11.54 20.47 -1.71
CA ALA A 498 12.66 19.71 -1.19
C ALA A 498 12.48 19.26 0.26
N SER A 499 12.84 18.00 0.50
CA SER A 499 13.13 17.30 1.77
C SER A 499 12.26 17.63 2.99
N GLY A 500 11.50 16.64 3.47
CA GLY A 500 10.89 16.72 4.79
C GLY A 500 9.58 15.95 4.94
N PHE A 501 9.05 15.96 6.15
CA PHE A 501 7.77 15.33 6.45
C PHE A 501 6.61 16.21 5.97
N VAL A 502 5.81 15.71 5.03
CA VAL A 502 4.66 16.44 4.46
C VAL A 502 3.33 16.13 5.15
N GLY A 503 3.32 15.20 6.11
CA GLY A 503 2.12 14.82 6.82
C GLY A 503 1.40 13.63 6.19
N ARG A 504 0.07 13.64 6.31
CA ARG A 504 -0.80 12.58 5.81
C ARG A 504 -1.81 13.18 4.83
N HIS A 505 -1.97 12.53 3.68
CA HIS A 505 -2.83 12.99 2.60
C HIS A 505 -3.82 11.90 2.19
N ASP A 506 -4.94 12.27 1.59
CA ASP A 506 -5.90 11.30 1.06
C ASP A 506 -5.34 10.70 -0.24
N ASN A 507 -5.51 9.39 -0.47
CA ASN A 507 -5.14 8.75 -1.73
C ASN A 507 -5.76 9.46 -2.96
N HIS A 508 -6.93 10.08 -2.80
CA HIS A 508 -7.61 10.81 -3.86
C HIS A 508 -6.92 12.13 -4.27
N ASP A 509 -6.02 12.66 -3.45
CA ASP A 509 -5.25 13.86 -3.80
C ASP A 509 -4.08 13.53 -4.76
N PHE A 510 -3.71 12.24 -4.86
CA PHE A 510 -2.57 11.78 -5.63
C PHE A 510 -2.72 11.97 -7.17
N PRO A 511 -3.84 11.60 -7.83
CA PRO A 511 -4.03 11.80 -9.27
C PRO A 511 -3.77 13.24 -9.72
N LEU A 512 -4.30 14.22 -8.98
CA LEU A 512 -4.16 15.64 -9.34
C LEU A 512 -2.72 16.13 -9.12
N THR A 513 -2.02 15.58 -8.13
CA THR A 513 -0.60 15.83 -7.88
C THR A 513 0.25 15.40 -9.08
N LEU A 514 0.03 14.19 -9.61
CA LEU A 514 0.73 13.69 -10.80
C LEU A 514 0.48 14.57 -12.03
N MET A 515 -0.78 14.95 -12.27
CA MET A 515 -1.11 15.76 -13.45
C MET A 515 -0.51 17.16 -13.40
N ARG A 516 -0.43 17.77 -12.20
CA ARG A 516 0.26 19.05 -12.02
C ARG A 516 1.76 18.94 -12.32
N LEU A 517 2.42 17.87 -11.86
CA LEU A 517 3.84 17.65 -12.16
C LEU A 517 4.12 17.48 -13.66
N LEU A 518 3.20 16.83 -14.37
CA LEU A 518 3.24 16.71 -15.84
C LEU A 518 2.88 18.00 -16.58
N GLY A 519 2.41 19.04 -15.88
CA GLY A 519 1.92 20.27 -16.50
C GLY A 519 0.73 20.02 -17.44
N VAL A 520 -0.15 19.07 -17.10
CA VAL A 520 -1.36 18.78 -17.89
C VAL A 520 -2.60 19.29 -17.19
N GLU A 521 -3.51 19.87 -17.97
CA GLU A 521 -4.79 20.35 -17.45
C GLU A 521 -5.74 19.18 -17.19
N VAL A 522 -6.29 19.16 -15.97
CA VAL A 522 -7.39 18.27 -15.60
C VAL A 522 -8.69 19.05 -15.78
N PRO A 523 -9.68 18.53 -16.54
CA PRO A 523 -10.96 19.20 -16.73
C PRO A 523 -11.60 19.63 -15.41
N GLU A 524 -12.16 20.85 -15.37
CA GLU A 524 -12.57 21.52 -14.13
C GLU A 524 -13.53 20.71 -13.23
N ARG A 525 -13.28 20.83 -11.92
CA ARG A 525 -13.96 20.27 -10.73
C ARG A 525 -13.44 18.94 -10.15
N PRO A 526 -12.12 18.72 -9.98
CA PRO A 526 -11.71 17.74 -8.99
C PRO A 526 -12.26 18.22 -7.63
N ARG A 527 -13.02 17.36 -6.93
CA ARG A 527 -13.35 17.57 -5.51
C ARG A 527 -12.07 17.59 -4.64
N TYR A 528 -10.99 17.04 -5.19
CA TYR A 528 -9.72 16.80 -4.53
C TYR A 528 -8.74 17.94 -4.76
N ARG A 529 -7.80 18.04 -3.82
CA ARG A 529 -6.70 18.99 -3.91
C ARG A 529 -5.48 18.20 -4.39
N ALA A 530 -4.52 18.88 -4.98
CA ALA A 530 -3.21 18.24 -5.07
C ALA A 530 -2.63 18.20 -3.66
N ILE A 531 -1.64 17.35 -3.46
CA ILE A 531 -0.79 17.39 -2.28
C ILE A 531 0.11 18.62 -2.44
N ASP A 532 -0.41 19.81 -2.14
CA ASP A 532 0.30 21.08 -2.36
C ASP A 532 1.62 21.13 -1.58
N ALA A 533 1.69 20.46 -0.42
CA ALA A 533 2.91 20.32 0.38
C ALA A 533 4.02 19.48 -0.29
N LEU A 534 3.71 18.77 -1.38
CA LEU A 534 4.71 18.10 -2.20
C LEU A 534 5.17 18.95 -3.37
N LEU A 535 4.43 19.96 -3.79
CA LEU A 535 4.70 20.65 -5.05
C LEU A 535 5.52 21.90 -4.77
N GLU A 536 6.60 22.09 -5.53
CA GLU A 536 7.29 23.37 -5.52
C GLU A 536 6.29 24.49 -5.81
N ALA A 537 6.36 25.57 -5.02
CA ALA A 537 5.59 26.75 -5.32
C ALA A 537 5.88 27.14 -6.78
N PRO A 538 4.86 27.34 -7.63
CA PRO A 538 5.10 27.75 -9.00
C PRO A 538 6.01 28.97 -8.96
N GLU A 539 7.12 28.94 -9.71
CA GLU A 539 8.00 30.09 -9.81
C GLU A 539 7.12 31.30 -10.05
N ALA A 540 7.20 32.29 -9.15
CA ALA A 540 6.42 33.50 -9.29
C ALA A 540 6.66 33.98 -10.72
N PRO A 541 5.59 34.22 -11.52
CA PRO A 541 5.75 34.61 -12.91
C PRO A 541 6.75 35.76 -12.92
N PRO A 542 7.81 35.69 -13.76
CA PRO A 542 8.93 36.61 -13.68
C PRO A 542 8.38 38.02 -13.55
N THR A 543 8.63 38.66 -12.40
CA THR A 543 8.11 39.99 -12.10
C THR A 543 8.90 40.98 -12.96
N GLY A 544 8.55 41.05 -14.24
CA GLY A 544 9.09 42.03 -15.18
C GLY A 544 8.21 43.28 -15.23
N PRO A 545 8.78 44.45 -15.56
CA PRO A 545 8.08 45.44 -16.36
C PRO A 545 7.88 44.97 -17.81
#